data_AF-A0AAD2H3V7-F1
#
_entry.id   AF-A0AAD2H3V7-F1
#
_cell.length_a   1.000
_cell.length_b   1.000
_cell.length_c   1.000
_cell.angle_alpha   90.00
_cell.angle_beta   90.00
_cell.angle_gamma   90.00
#
_symmetry.space_group_name_H-M   'P 1'
#
loop_
_entity.id
_entity.type
_entity.pdbx_description
1 polymer ?
#
loop_
_entity_poly.entity_id
_entity_poly.type
_entity_poly.pdbx_seq_one_letter_code
_entity_poly.pdbx_strand_id
1 'polypeptide(L)' 'QGRCLLTHYPEWRMLRRENASALANWIFQDILCRWGTLLEIVTDNGTPFVKALTHLEKQYKIRHIRISGYNSQANLSER' A
#
# COMPACT_ATOMS: atom_id res chain seq x y z
N GLN A 1 8.19 -1.45 -2.44
CA GLN A 1 7.91 -2.91 -2.39
C GLN A 1 6.89 -3.13 -1.29
N GLY A 2 5.88 -3.97 -1.52
CA GLY A 2 4.93 -4.43 -0.51
C GLY A 2 5.10 -5.92 -0.25
N ARG A 3 4.66 -6.40 0.91
CA ARG A 3 4.59 -7.84 1.23
C ARG A 3 3.24 -8.14 1.85
N CYS A 4 2.60 -9.22 1.43
CA CYS A 4 1.43 -9.72 2.15
C CYS A 4 1.87 -10.31 3.50
N LEU A 5 1.23 -9.90 4.59
CA LEU A 5 1.57 -10.41 5.92
C LEU A 5 1.21 -11.89 6.10
N LEU A 6 0.14 -12.36 5.43
CA LEU A 6 -0.36 -13.73 5.58
C LEU A 6 0.46 -14.74 4.79
N THR A 7 0.75 -14.45 3.53
CA THR A 7 1.41 -15.38 2.60
C THR A 7 2.89 -15.09 2.40
N HIS A 8 3.38 -13.97 2.95
CA HIS A 8 4.72 -13.43 2.69
C HIS A 8 5.00 -13.15 1.21
N TYR A 9 3.97 -13.16 0.36
CA TYR A 9 4.14 -12.94 -1.08
C TYR A 9 4.64 -11.50 -1.33
N PRO A 10 5.80 -11.33 -1.96
CA PRO A 10 6.35 -10.02 -2.24
C PRO A 10 5.73 -9.44 -3.51
N GLU A 11 5.30 -8.17 -3.44
CA GLU A 11 4.83 -7.42 -4.59
C GLU A 11 5.70 -6.18 -4.84
N TRP A 12 6.08 -6.00 -6.09
CA TRP A 12 6.88 -4.87 -6.51
C TRP A 12 6.42 -4.38 -7.87
N ARG A 13 6.50 -3.06 -8.07
CA ARG A 13 6.39 -2.42 -9.37
C ARG A 13 7.42 -1.30 -9.42
N MET A 14 8.19 -1.28 -10.50
CA MET A 14 9.11 -0.17 -10.75
C MET A 14 8.28 1.04 -11.19
N LEU A 15 8.21 2.06 -10.34
CA LEU A 15 7.56 3.32 -10.70
C LEU A 15 8.56 4.19 -11.45
N ARG A 16 8.16 4.69 -12.62
CA ARG A 16 8.99 5.59 -13.42
C ARG A 16 9.20 6.96 -12.75
N ARG A 17 8.27 7.35 -11.86
CA ARG A 17 8.35 8.50 -10.93
C ARG A 17 7.53 8.19 -9.68
N GLU A 18 8.01 8.64 -8.53
CA GLU A 18 7.30 8.52 -7.24
C GLU A 18 6.17 9.56 -7.13
N ASN A 19 5.15 9.39 -7.97
CA ASN A 19 3.96 10.23 -7.99
C ASN A 19 2.82 9.57 -7.22
N ALA A 20 2.07 10.34 -6.44
CA ALA A 20 0.92 9.85 -5.66
C ALA A 20 -0.11 9.10 -6.52
N SER A 21 -0.38 9.56 -7.75
CA SER A 21 -1.28 8.85 -8.68
C SER A 21 -0.71 7.53 -9.20
N ALA A 22 0.60 7.46 -9.44
CA ALA A 22 1.24 6.23 -9.89
C ALA A 22 1.25 5.18 -8.76
N LEU A 23 1.48 5.64 -7.52
CA LEU A 23 1.42 4.82 -6.32
C LEU A 23 -0.01 4.33 -6.03
N ALA A 24 -1.00 5.22 -6.15
CA ALA A 24 -2.41 4.86 -6.04
C ALA A 24 -2.81 3.79 -7.07
N ASN A 25 -2.43 3.97 -8.34
CA ASN A 25 -2.71 2.99 -9.39
C ASN A 25 -2.07 1.62 -9.12
N TRP A 26 -0.85 1.60 -8.57
CA TRP A 26 -0.21 0.36 -8.18
C TRP A 26 -0.94 -0.35 -7.03
N ILE A 27 -1.29 0.38 -5.96
CA ILE A 27 -2.07 -0.18 -4.84
C ILE A 27 -3.42 -0.70 -5.34
N PHE A 28 -4.08 -0.01 -6.26
CA PHE A 28 -5.36 -0.47 -6.78
C PHE A 28 -5.21 -1.73 -7.65
N GLN A 29 -4.35 -1.70 -8.66
CA GLN A 29 -4.25 -2.78 -9.65
C GLN A 29 -3.57 -4.04 -9.11
N ASP A 30 -2.43 -3.88 -8.43
CA ASP A 30 -1.60 -5.02 -8.05
C ASP A 30 -2.04 -5.57 -6.70
N ILE A 31 -2.49 -4.69 -5.80
CA ILE A 31 -2.92 -5.11 -4.46
C ILE A 31 -4.44 -5.35 -4.40
N LEU A 32 -5.26 -4.32 -4.62
CA LEU A 32 -6.71 -4.45 -4.38
C LEU A 32 -7.43 -5.34 -5.41
N CYS A 33 -7.10 -5.24 -6.70
CA CYS A 33 -7.73 -6.10 -7.71
C CYS A 33 -7.32 -7.57 -7.59
N ARG A 34 -6.14 -7.87 -7.03
CA ARG A 34 -5.64 -9.24 -6.86
C ARG A 34 -6.10 -9.88 -5.56
N TRP A 35 -6.05 -9.13 -4.46
CA TRP A 35 -6.32 -9.64 -3.11
C TRP A 35 -7.71 -9.26 -2.58
N GLY A 36 -8.42 -8.38 -3.28
CA GLY A 36 -9.71 -7.84 -2.85
C GLY A 36 -9.55 -6.69 -1.85
N THR A 37 -10.62 -6.44 -1.08
CA THR A 37 -10.63 -5.36 -0.07
C THR A 37 -9.68 -5.69 1.08
N LEU A 38 -8.65 -4.87 1.26
CA LEU A 38 -7.74 -4.97 2.40
C LEU A 38 -8.26 -4.23 3.64
N LEU A 39 -7.89 -4.73 4.82
CA LEU A 39 -8.21 -4.13 6.11
C LEU A 39 -7.18 -3.07 6.55
N GLU A 40 -5.89 -3.30 6.29
CA GLU A 40 -4.81 -2.42 6.74
C GLU A 40 -3.63 -2.48 5.77
N ILE A 41 -2.99 -1.33 5.52
CA ILE A 41 -1.71 -1.25 4.82
C ILE A 41 -0.72 -0.56 5.76
N VAL A 42 0.34 -1.27 6.14
CA VAL A 42 1.39 -0.72 7.00
C VAL A 42 2.47 -0.10 6.10
N THR A 43 2.63 1.22 6.17
CA THR A 43 3.67 1.95 5.43
C THR A 43 4.39 2.92 6.34
N ASP A 44 5.57 3.39 5.95
CA ASP A 44 6.06 4.66 6.47
C ASP A 44 5.03 5.72 6.06
N ASN A 45 4.65 6.62 6.97
CA ASN A 45 3.65 7.66 6.70
C ASN A 45 4.18 8.77 5.76
N GLY A 46 4.94 8.38 4.74
CA GLY A 46 5.48 9.27 3.74
C GLY A 46 4.37 10.06 3.06
N THR A 47 4.63 11.36 2.87
CA THR A 47 3.78 12.29 2.11
C THR A 47 3.21 11.72 0.80
N PRO A 48 3.96 10.95 -0.02
CA PRO A 48 3.40 10.36 -1.24
C PRO A 48 2.32 9.29 -0.99
N PHE A 49 2.44 8.48 0.07
CA PHE A 49 1.46 7.45 0.43
C PHE A 49 0.15 8.06 0.93
N VAL A 50 0.24 9.06 1.80
CA VAL A 50 -0.94 9.78 2.29
C VAL A 50 -1.73 10.39 1.12
N LYS A 51 -1.02 11.06 0.18
CA LYS A 51 -1.65 11.61 -1.03
C LYS A 51 -2.25 10.55 -1.94
N ALA A 52 -1.58 9.41 -2.11
CA ALA A 52 -2.08 8.30 -2.92
C ALA A 52 -3.39 7.73 -2.34
N LEU A 53 -3.48 7.61 -1.01
CA LEU A 53 -4.68 7.12 -0.35
C LEU A 53 -5.82 8.12 -0.38
N THR A 54 -5.55 9.42 -0.19
CA THR A 54 -6.58 10.46 -0.43
C THR A 54 -7.12 10.40 -1.86
N HIS A 55 -6.24 10.09 -2.83
CA HIS A 55 -6.66 9.90 -4.22
C HIS A 55 -7.55 8.66 -4.39
N LEU A 56 -7.18 7.54 -3.77
CA LEU A 56 -7.96 6.29 -3.79
C LEU A 56 -9.30 6.42 -3.09
N GLU A 57 -9.36 7.09 -1.95
CA GLU A 57 -10.60 7.35 -1.22
C GLU A 57 -11.56 8.21 -2.04
N LYS A 58 -11.03 9.24 -2.73
CA LYS A 58 -11.84 10.11 -3.58
C LYS A 58 -12.37 9.40 -4.82
N GLN A 59 -11.53 8.62 -5.50
CA GLN A 59 -11.87 7.95 -6.76
C GLN A 59 -12.69 6.67 -6.56
N TYR A 60 -12.28 5.82 -5.62
CA TYR A 60 -12.83 4.47 -5.46
C TYR A 60 -13.64 4.29 -4.17
N LYS A 61 -13.81 5.34 -3.35
CA LYS A 61 -14.56 5.31 -2.07
C LYS A 61 -14.05 4.29 -1.06
N ILE A 62 -12.78 3.93 -1.16
CA ILE A 62 -12.14 2.98 -0.25
C ILE A 62 -11.76 3.72 1.03
N ARG A 63 -12.60 3.58 2.07
CA ARG A 63 -12.42 4.25 3.38
C ARG A 63 -11.73 3.38 4.44
N HIS A 64 -11.69 2.07 4.24
CA HIS A 64 -11.32 1.12 5.29
C HIS A 64 -9.83 0.82 5.39
N ILE A 65 -9.00 1.38 4.50
CA ILE A 65 -7.55 1.13 4.56
C ILE A 65 -6.94 2.00 5.66
N ARG A 66 -6.63 1.37 6.79
CA ARG A 66 -5.89 2.00 7.88
C ARG A 66 -4.40 2.01 7.53
N ILE A 67 -3.75 3.16 7.70
CA ILE A 67 -2.28 3.23 7.69
C ILE A 67 -1.81 3.19 9.13
N SER A 68 -1.07 2.14 9.48
CA SER A 68 -0.29 2.13 10.71
C SER A 68 1.11 2.64 10.36
N GLY A 69 1.59 3.65 11.10
CA GLY A 69 2.95 4.14 10.94
C GLY A 69 3.94 3.02 11.19
N TYR A 70 4.97 2.94 10.36
CA TYR A 70 6.01 1.90 10.37
C TYR A 70 6.32 1.40 11.78
N ASN A 71 5.79 0.21 12.11
CA ASN A 71 6.13 -0.48 13.33
C ASN A 71 7.35 -1.32 13.01
N SER A 72 8.49 -1.05 13.67
CA SER A 72 9.73 -1.82 13.46
C SER A 72 9.58 -3.33 13.73
N GLN A 73 8.47 -3.76 14.34
CA GLN A 73 8.11 -5.17 14.50
C GLN A 73 7.40 -5.81 13.28
N ALA A 74 6.93 -5.03 12.31
CA ALA A 74 6.26 -5.54 11.11
C ALA A 74 7.24 -6.11 10.06
N ASN A 75 8.52 -5.71 10.14
CA ASN A 75 9.60 -6.30 9.35
C ASN A 75 10.19 -7.52 10.06
N LEU A 76 9.44 -8.62 10.10
CA LEU A 76 10.02 -9.96 10.27
C LEU A 76 10.67 -10.38 8.94
N SER A 77 11.78 -9.75 8.58
CA SER A 77 12.62 -10.16 7.44
C SER A 77 14.13 -10.11 7.72
N GLU A 78 14.54 -10.10 8.98
CA GLU A 78 15.93 -10.37 9.38
C GLU A 78 15.98 -11.65 10.21
N ARG A 79 15.73 -12.80 9.56
CA ARG A 79 16.31 -14.11 9.87
C ARG A 79 16.29 -14.97 8.61
#